data_AF-X8DU52-F1
#
_entry.id   AF-X8DU52-F1
#
_cell.length_a   1.000
_cell.length_b   1.000
_cell.length_c   1.000
_cell.angle_alpha   90.00
_cell.angle_beta   90.00
_cell.angle_gamma   90.00
#
_symmetry.space_group_name_H-M   'P 1'
#
loop_
_entity.id
_entity.type
_entity.pdbx_description
1 polymer ?
#
loop_
_entity_poly.entity_id
_entity_poly.type
_entity_poly.pdbx_seq_one_letter_code
_entity_poly.pdbx_strand_id
1 'polypeptide(L)'
;MNPLPAFTRQLNPSPASPARRAEVLAAPGFGKYFTDHMVSIDWNAENGWHNAQVVPYGPITLDPSAIVLHYAQEVFEGLKAYRQPDGTIAAFRPRLTVNG
;
A
#
# COMPACT_ATOMS: atom_id res chain seq x y z
N MET A 1 15.85 -3.78 20.17
CA MET A 1 14.85 -3.52 19.11
C MET A 1 15.32 -4.23 17.86
N ASN A 2 14.48 -5.05 17.24
CA ASN A 2 14.80 -5.60 15.92
C ASN A 2 14.88 -4.44 14.91
N PRO A 3 15.88 -4.43 14.01
CA PRO A 3 15.93 -3.42 12.95
C PRO A 3 14.70 -3.54 12.05
N LEU A 4 14.24 -2.41 11.50
CA LEU A 4 13.14 -2.42 10.54
C LEU A 4 13.52 -3.30 9.33
N PRO A 5 12.58 -4.11 8.81
CA PRO A 5 12.87 -4.94 7.65
C PRO A 5 13.21 -4.07 6.44
N ALA A 6 14.25 -4.44 5.70
CA ALA A 6 14.57 -3.82 4.43
C ALA A 6 13.52 -4.21 3.38
N PHE A 7 13.12 -3.24 2.54
CA PHE A 7 12.17 -3.48 1.47
C PHE A 7 12.84 -4.14 0.27
N THR A 8 12.28 -5.25 -0.21
CA THR A 8 12.54 -5.74 -1.57
C THR A 8 11.54 -5.11 -2.55
N ARG A 9 11.86 -5.11 -3.84
CA ARG A 9 11.02 -4.49 -4.88
C ARG A 9 10.86 -5.39 -6.09
N GLN A 10 9.62 -5.71 -6.41
CA GLN A 10 9.23 -6.40 -7.63
C GLN A 10 8.44 -5.44 -8.54
N LEU A 11 8.98 -5.19 -9.74
CA LEU A 11 8.29 -4.37 -10.73
C LEU A 11 7.06 -5.10 -11.28
N ASN A 12 6.04 -4.32 -11.63
CA ASN A 12 4.86 -4.86 -12.30
C ASN A 12 5.25 -5.17 -13.76
N PRO A 13 5.17 -6.43 -14.22
CA PRO A 13 5.53 -6.79 -15.58
C PRO A 13 4.50 -6.32 -16.62
N SER A 14 3.32 -5.87 -16.18
CA SER A 14 2.25 -5.38 -17.03
C SER A 14 1.56 -4.16 -16.39
N PRO A 15 2.29 -3.04 -16.23
CA PRO A 15 1.74 -1.83 -15.65
C PRO A 15 0.71 -1.18 -16.58
N ALA A 16 -0.15 -0.33 -16.03
CA ALA A 16 -1.08 0.45 -16.83
C ALA A 16 -0.34 1.26 -17.91
N SER A 17 -0.85 1.22 -19.14
CA SER A 17 -0.29 2.01 -20.23
C SER A 17 -0.36 3.51 -19.90
N PRO A 18 0.53 4.35 -20.47
CA PRO A 18 0.46 5.80 -20.27
C PRO A 18 -0.90 6.39 -20.63
N ALA A 19 -1.54 5.89 -21.69
CA ALA A 19 -2.87 6.30 -22.12
C ALA A 19 -3.95 5.94 -21.07
N ARG A 20 -3.93 4.70 -20.57
CA ARG A 20 -4.88 4.27 -19.53
C ARG A 20 -4.70 5.06 -18.25
N ARG A 21 -3.46 5.31 -17.84
CA ARG A 21 -3.15 6.14 -16.67
C ARG A 21 -3.65 7.57 -16.84
N ALA A 22 -3.48 8.17 -18.02
CA ALA A 22 -3.97 9.52 -18.31
C ALA A 22 -5.51 9.59 -18.25
N GLU A 23 -6.20 8.60 -18.81
CA GLU A 23 -7.66 8.47 -18.74
C GLU A 23 -8.15 8.41 -17.29
N VAL A 24 -7.53 7.56 -16.45
CA VAL A 24 -7.87 7.43 -15.03
C VAL A 24 -7.62 8.74 -14.28
N LEU A 25 -6.48 9.40 -14.53
CA LEU A 25 -6.14 10.67 -13.87
C LEU A 25 -7.06 11.84 -14.25
N ALA A 26 -7.73 11.79 -15.41
CA ALA A 26 -8.68 12.81 -15.82
C ALA A 26 -9.99 12.76 -14.99
N ALA A 27 -10.41 11.57 -14.54
CA ALA A 27 -11.60 11.38 -13.71
C ALA A 27 -11.44 10.19 -12.73
N PRO A 28 -10.59 10.33 -11.69
CA PRO A 28 -10.22 9.20 -10.84
C PRO A 28 -11.31 8.77 -9.87
N GLY A 29 -12.26 9.65 -9.54
CA GLY A 29 -13.21 9.44 -8.45
C GLY A 29 -12.51 9.26 -7.09
N PHE A 30 -13.12 8.50 -6.19
CA PHE A 30 -12.54 8.15 -4.89
C PHE A 30 -12.55 6.63 -4.70
N GLY A 31 -11.39 6.04 -4.40
CA GLY A 31 -11.25 4.60 -4.11
C GLY A 31 -11.61 3.64 -5.26
N LYS A 32 -11.72 4.15 -6.50
CA LYS A 32 -12.19 3.36 -7.66
C LYS A 32 -11.06 2.67 -8.43
N TYR A 33 -9.90 3.30 -8.49
CA TYR A 33 -8.74 2.82 -9.23
C TYR A 33 -7.51 2.81 -8.32
N PHE A 34 -6.65 1.82 -8.50
CA PHE A 34 -5.44 1.61 -7.71
C PHE A 34 -4.19 1.71 -8.59
N THR A 35 -3.05 1.97 -7.96
CA THR A 35 -1.75 2.08 -8.64
C THR A 35 -1.19 0.72 -9.03
N ASP A 36 -0.15 0.70 -9.88
CA ASP A 36 0.46 -0.53 -10.39
C ASP A 36 1.14 -1.41 -9.31
N HIS A 37 1.33 -0.86 -8.11
CA HIS A 37 2.02 -1.48 -6.97
C HIS A 37 1.27 -1.27 -5.67
N MET A 38 1.54 -2.16 -4.71
CA MET A 38 1.16 -2.07 -3.30
C MET A 38 2.34 -2.46 -2.40
N VAL A 39 2.26 -2.10 -1.12
CA VAL A 39 3.22 -2.49 -0.08
C VAL A 39 2.63 -3.64 0.73
N SER A 40 3.44 -4.67 1.01
CA SER A 40 3.10 -5.78 1.90
C SER A 40 4.21 -5.98 2.93
N ILE A 41 3.84 -6.25 4.19
CA ILE A 41 4.78 -6.60 5.26
C ILE A 41 4.11 -7.68 6.11
N ASP A 42 4.80 -8.79 6.33
CA ASP A 42 4.26 -9.93 7.07
C ASP A 42 4.62 -9.83 8.56
N TRP A 43 3.77 -10.43 9.40
CA TRP A 43 4.02 -10.56 10.83
C TRP A 43 3.74 -11.99 11.30
N ASN A 44 4.61 -12.54 12.13
CA ASN A 44 4.35 -13.73 12.94
C ASN A 44 5.05 -13.62 14.31
N ALA A 45 4.75 -14.53 15.23
CA ALA A 45 5.25 -14.47 16.59
C ALA A 45 6.77 -14.71 16.68
N GLU A 46 7.33 -15.51 15.78
CA GLU A 46 8.73 -15.92 15.75
C GLU A 46 9.65 -14.82 15.21
N ASN A 47 9.24 -14.15 14.12
CA ASN A 47 10.06 -13.20 13.38
C ASN A 47 9.66 -11.73 13.63
N GLY A 48 8.48 -11.47 14.19
CA GLY A 48 7.89 -10.13 14.21
C GLY A 48 7.60 -9.61 12.81
N TRP A 49 7.76 -8.31 12.58
CA TRP A 49 7.64 -7.73 11.23
C TRP A 49 8.81 -8.14 10.35
N HIS A 50 8.50 -8.76 9.21
CA HIS A 50 9.49 -9.27 8.27
C HIS A 50 8.93 -9.25 6.85
N ASN A 51 9.75 -9.65 5.87
CA ASN A 51 9.33 -9.77 4.47
C ASN A 51 8.65 -8.50 3.93
N ALA A 52 9.26 -7.32 4.15
CA ALA A 52 8.75 -6.06 3.62
C ALA A 52 8.99 -5.97 2.11
N GLN A 53 7.93 -5.72 1.34
CA GLN A 53 7.98 -5.77 -0.13
C GLN A 53 7.15 -4.65 -0.77
N VAL A 54 7.66 -4.13 -1.89
CA VAL A 54 6.86 -3.40 -2.89
C VAL A 54 6.58 -4.36 -4.04
N VAL A 55 5.32 -4.74 -4.23
CA VAL A 55 4.88 -5.78 -5.18
C VAL A 55 3.82 -5.25 -6.15
N PRO A 56 3.60 -5.90 -7.30
CA PRO A 56 2.50 -5.54 -8.20
C PRO A 56 1.16 -5.58 -7.46
N TYR A 57 0.28 -4.59 -7.71
CA TYR A 57 -1.07 -4.60 -7.15
C TYR A 57 -1.86 -5.79 -7.70
N GLY A 58 -2.52 -6.54 -6.81
CA GLY A 58 -3.29 -7.71 -7.19
C GLY A 58 -4.01 -8.36 -6.01
N PRO A 59 -4.74 -9.46 -6.26
CA PRO A 59 -5.43 -10.22 -5.21
C PRO A 59 -4.46 -10.70 -4.13
N ILE A 60 -4.91 -10.70 -2.88
CA ILE A 60 -4.22 -11.32 -1.75
C ILE A 60 -4.83 -12.68 -1.45
N THR A 61 -4.01 -13.64 -1.04
CA THR A 61 -4.45 -14.98 -0.64
C THR A 61 -4.66 -15.01 0.87
N LEU A 62 -5.82 -15.49 1.32
CA LEU A 62 -6.15 -15.66 2.73
C LEU A 62 -6.75 -17.05 2.94
N ASP A 63 -6.44 -17.66 4.09
CA ASP A 63 -7.15 -18.85 4.53
C ASP A 63 -8.63 -18.51 4.80
N PRO A 64 -9.60 -19.37 4.44
CA PRO A 64 -11.02 -19.11 4.68
C PRO A 64 -11.38 -18.87 6.16
N SER A 65 -10.56 -19.37 7.09
CA SER A 65 -10.71 -19.20 8.54
C SER A 65 -9.90 -18.03 9.13
N ALA A 66 -9.24 -17.22 8.29
CA ALA A 66 -8.47 -16.07 8.75
C ALA A 66 -9.32 -15.14 9.62
N ILE A 67 -8.79 -14.76 10.79
CA ILE A 67 -9.52 -14.01 11.84
C ILE A 67 -10.17 -12.74 11.29
N VAL A 68 -9.51 -12.03 10.36
CA VAL A 68 -10.05 -10.83 9.70
C VAL A 68 -11.43 -11.08 9.07
N LEU A 69 -11.68 -12.26 8.52
CA LEU A 69 -12.92 -12.62 7.82
C LEU A 69 -14.06 -13.03 8.77
N HIS A 70 -13.77 -13.36 10.03
CA HIS A 70 -14.76 -13.89 10.98
C HIS A 70 -15.00 -12.96 12.17
N TYR A 71 -13.96 -12.24 12.60
CA TYR A 71 -13.96 -11.44 13.81
C TYR A 71 -13.46 -10.01 13.59
N ALA A 72 -13.27 -9.59 12.33
CA ALA A 72 -12.94 -8.22 11.94
C ALA A 72 -11.75 -7.63 12.71
N GLN A 73 -10.74 -8.45 13.05
CA GLN A 73 -9.51 -7.97 13.67
C GLN A 73 -8.65 -7.29 12.60
N GLU A 74 -9.00 -6.05 12.27
CA GLU A 74 -8.37 -5.20 11.27
C GLU A 74 -8.39 -3.74 11.69
N VAL A 75 -7.45 -2.97 11.16
CA VAL A 75 -7.37 -1.51 11.30
C VAL A 75 -6.95 -0.91 9.96
N PHE A 76 -7.37 0.32 9.68
CA PHE A 76 -6.96 1.04 8.48
C PHE A 76 -6.66 2.50 8.81
N GLU A 77 -5.88 3.13 7.93
CA GLU A 77 -5.53 4.54 8.01
C GLU A 77 -5.83 5.28 6.70
N GLY A 78 -5.99 6.60 6.79
CA GLY A 78 -6.34 7.45 5.65
C GLY A 78 -5.45 8.68 5.54
N LEU A 79 -4.64 8.76 4.48
CA LEU A 79 -3.84 9.94 4.16
C LEU A 79 -3.76 10.19 2.65
N LYS A 80 -3.28 11.38 2.27
CA LYS A 80 -3.16 11.81 0.88
C LYS A 80 -1.74 12.29 0.59
N ALA A 81 -1.25 11.96 -0.60
CA ALA A 81 -0.01 12.48 -1.16
C ALA A 81 -0.34 13.52 -2.24
N TYR A 82 0.36 14.65 -2.21
CA TYR A 82 0.12 15.80 -3.08
C TYR A 82 1.40 16.19 -3.82
N ARG A 83 1.32 16.30 -5.14
CA ARG A 83 2.39 16.88 -5.96
C ARG A 83 2.45 18.39 -5.74
N GLN A 84 3.64 18.89 -5.42
CA GLN A 84 3.89 20.30 -5.18
C GLN A 84 4.29 21.02 -6.49
N PRO A 85 4.17 22.36 -6.57
CA PRO A 85 4.60 23.14 -7.73
C PRO A 85 6.08 22.96 -8.10
N ASP A 86 6.94 22.64 -7.13
CA ASP A 86 8.37 22.38 -7.33
C ASP A 86 8.69 20.94 -7.81
N GLY A 87 7.65 20.12 -8.02
CA GLY A 87 7.77 18.74 -8.46
C GLY A 87 7.92 17.70 -7.34
N THR A 88 8.11 18.12 -6.08
CA THR A 88 8.18 17.23 -4.92
C THR A 88 6.81 16.61 -4.58
N ILE A 89 6.80 15.58 -3.72
CA ILE A 89 5.59 14.94 -3.20
C ILE A 89 5.54 15.14 -1.69
N ALA A 90 4.43 15.65 -1.17
CA ALA A 90 4.23 15.88 0.26
C ALA A 90 2.95 15.19 0.77
N ALA A 91 2.94 14.85 2.05
CA ALA A 91 1.75 14.40 2.77
C ALA A 91 1.50 15.33 3.96
N PHE A 92 0.24 15.59 4.29
CA PHE A 92 -0.11 16.46 5.42
C PHE A 92 -0.10 15.66 6.73
N ARG A 93 0.78 16.06 7.66
CA ARG A 93 0.91 15.50 9.02
C ARG A 93 0.95 13.95 9.08
N PRO A 94 1.73 13.23 8.25
CA PRO A 94 1.70 11.77 8.19
C PRO A 94 2.07 11.08 9.52
N ARG A 95 2.87 11.73 10.37
CA ARG A 95 3.25 11.18 11.69
C ARG A 95 2.07 11.06 12.65
N LEU A 96 1.01 11.85 12.50
CA LEU A 96 -0.17 11.76 13.37
C LEU A 96 -1.14 10.68 12.95
N THR A 97 -1.09 10.29 11.67
CA THR A 97 -1.81 9.12 11.18
C THR A 97 -1.17 7.83 11.70
N VAL A 98 0.16 7.80 11.91
CA VAL A 98 0.86 6.60 12.38
C VAL A 98 0.89 6.47 13.91
N ASN A 99 0.84 7.59 14.63
CA ASN A 99 0.89 7.63 16.10
C ASN A 99 -0.47 8.07 16.66
N GLY A 100 -1.42 7.13 16.66
CA GLY A 100 -2.68 7.25 17.42
C GLY A 100 -2.47 7.02 18.90
#